data_AF-X1HXA4-F1
#
_entry.id   AF-X1HXA4-F1
#
_cell.length_a   1.000
_cell.length_b   1.000
_cell.length_c   1.000
_cell.angle_alpha   90.00
_cell.angle_beta   90.00
_cell.angle_gamma   90.00
#
_symmetry.space_group_name_H-M   'P 1'
#
loop_
_entity.id
_entity.type
_entity.pdbx_description
1 polymer ?
#
loop_
_entity_poly.entity_id
_entity_poly.type
_entity_poly.pdbx_seq_one_letter_code
_entity_poly.pdbx_strand_id
1 'polypeptide(L)'
;QCYLLQWAKGKRTNRKYWDYIKLTAEGLTTLRYCPAATAGYQLFRQQALAEALAQRNAYEFVISCVAYDSRNQILTECLKSMGVKNFVTDWGTLFEGQAKFTTFTHQQWIQWVHEHDSRGMWHDWLDYVNKRYEL
;
A
#
# COMPACT_ATOMS: atom_id res chain seq x y z
N GLN A 1 13.98 -9.01 14.17
CA GLN A 1 12.97 -9.06 13.09
C GLN A 1 11.58 -9.06 13.73
N CYS A 2 10.67 -8.15 13.36
CA CYS A 2 9.35 -8.09 14.01
C CYS A 2 8.40 -9.22 13.58
N TYR A 3 8.67 -9.86 12.44
CA TYR A 3 7.90 -10.99 11.92
C TYR A 3 8.31 -12.33 12.55
N LEU A 4 9.32 -12.36 13.43
CA LEU A 4 9.61 -13.56 14.22
C LEU A 4 8.45 -13.74 15.21
N LEU A 5 7.55 -14.67 14.89
CA LEU A 5 6.35 -15.03 15.64
C LEU A 5 6.64 -15.72 16.99
N GLN A 6 7.81 -15.49 17.57
CA GLN A 6 8.21 -16.15 18.80
C GLN A 6 7.67 -15.39 20.02
N TRP A 7 7.02 -16.14 20.89
CA TRP A 7 6.64 -15.70 22.23
C TRP A 7 7.91 -15.43 23.04
N ALA A 8 8.22 -14.15 23.31
CA ALA A 8 9.23 -13.81 24.30
C ALA A 8 8.53 -13.56 25.64
N LYS A 9 8.85 -14.36 26.66
CA LYS A 9 8.39 -14.17 28.05
C LYS A 9 6.86 -14.10 28.22
N GLY A 10 6.11 -14.97 27.54
CA GLY A 10 4.65 -15.07 27.71
C GLY A 10 3.84 -13.87 27.17
N LYS A 11 4.48 -12.92 26.49
CA LYS A 11 3.82 -11.81 25.78
C LYS A 11 4.07 -11.93 24.29
N ARG A 12 3.04 -11.69 23.49
CA ARG A 12 3.16 -11.57 22.04
C ARG A 12 3.96 -10.32 21.73
N THR A 13 5.18 -10.48 21.23
CA THR A 13 6.05 -9.36 20.82
C THR A 13 5.66 -8.82 19.45
N ASN A 14 4.85 -9.57 18.69
CA ASN A 14 4.43 -9.18 17.36
C ASN A 14 3.08 -8.43 17.36
N ARG A 15 2.93 -7.44 16.47
CA ARG A 15 1.69 -6.67 16.30
C ARG A 15 0.60 -7.55 15.68
N LYS A 16 -0.67 -7.38 16.10
CA LYS A 16 -1.84 -8.15 15.61
C LYS A 16 -2.00 -8.17 14.07
N TYR A 17 -1.44 -7.20 13.36
CA TYR A 17 -1.48 -7.15 11.90
C TYR A 17 -0.84 -8.38 11.24
N TRP A 18 0.20 -8.95 11.86
CA TRP A 18 0.90 -10.13 11.37
C TRP A 18 0.11 -11.43 11.53
N ASP A 19 -1.06 -11.38 12.17
CA ASP A 19 -1.96 -12.54 12.27
C ASP A 19 -2.64 -12.81 10.92
N TYR A 20 -2.76 -11.77 10.10
CA TYR A 20 -3.50 -11.81 8.84
C TYR A 20 -2.58 -11.82 7.64
N ILE A 21 -1.35 -11.30 7.75
CA ILE A 21 -0.44 -11.16 6.61
C ILE A 21 0.82 -12.00 6.78
N LYS A 22 1.24 -12.66 5.71
CA LYS A 22 2.46 -13.49 5.65
C LYS A 22 3.41 -12.91 4.62
N LEU A 23 4.72 -13.09 4.85
CA LEU A 23 5.75 -12.71 3.89
C LEU A 23 5.99 -13.84 2.90
N THR A 24 6.25 -13.49 1.64
CA THR A 24 6.82 -14.43 0.66
C THR A 24 8.29 -14.74 1.00
N ALA A 25 8.87 -15.75 0.35
CA ALA A 25 10.31 -16.01 0.42
C ALA A 25 11.14 -14.78 -0.02
N GLU A 26 10.67 -14.05 -1.03
CA GLU A 26 11.24 -12.76 -1.43
C GLU A 26 11.10 -11.72 -0.33
N GLY A 27 9.91 -11.59 0.28
CA GLY A 27 9.67 -10.67 1.39
C GLY A 27 10.60 -10.89 2.58
N LEU A 28 10.92 -12.15 2.89
CA LEU A 28 11.85 -12.52 3.98
C LEU A 28 13.29 -12.11 3.70
N THR A 29 13.73 -12.10 2.44
CA THR A 29 15.11 -11.73 2.05
C THR A 29 15.24 -10.24 1.71
N THR A 30 14.18 -9.62 1.20
CA THR A 30 14.15 -8.20 0.84
C THR A 30 14.07 -7.29 2.06
N LEU A 31 13.22 -7.62 3.04
CA LEU A 31 12.96 -6.74 4.19
C LEU A 31 14.09 -6.79 5.23
N ARG A 32 14.88 -5.72 5.27
CA ARG A 32 15.95 -5.51 6.28
C ARG A 32 15.39 -5.15 7.66
N TYR A 33 14.26 -4.45 7.68
CA TYR A 33 13.62 -3.96 8.89
C TYR A 33 12.12 -4.24 8.89
N CYS A 34 11.50 -4.07 10.05
CA CYS A 34 10.06 -4.22 10.20
C CYS A 34 9.29 -3.07 9.52
N PRO A 35 8.37 -3.35 8.57
CA PRO A 35 7.53 -2.30 7.99
C PRO A 35 6.67 -1.57 9.02
N ALA A 36 6.26 -2.28 10.08
CA ALA A 36 5.47 -1.68 11.15
C ALA A 36 6.27 -0.78 12.11
N ALA A 37 7.57 -0.55 11.88
CA ALA A 37 8.44 0.25 12.76
C ALA A 37 8.94 1.56 12.12
N THR A 38 8.63 1.81 10.85
CA THR A 38 9.20 2.94 10.08
C THR A 38 8.14 3.57 9.15
N ALA A 39 8.57 4.27 8.09
CA ALA A 39 7.72 4.86 7.07
C ALA A 39 6.74 3.88 6.40
N GLY A 40 7.04 2.57 6.42
CA GLY A 40 6.17 1.52 5.87
C GLY A 40 4.90 1.24 6.70
N TYR A 41 4.73 1.85 7.88
CA TYR A 41 3.67 1.46 8.81
C TYR A 41 2.26 1.58 8.20
N GLN A 42 1.97 2.66 7.48
CA GLN A 42 0.65 2.87 6.91
C GLN A 42 0.36 1.87 5.77
N LEU A 43 1.31 1.68 4.85
CA LEU A 43 1.19 0.67 3.78
C LEU A 43 1.02 -0.73 4.36
N PHE A 44 1.77 -1.06 5.40
CA PHE A 44 1.69 -2.34 6.09
C PHE A 44 0.34 -2.56 6.76
N ARG A 45 -0.16 -1.57 7.51
CA ARG A 45 -1.46 -1.65 8.15
C ARG A 45 -2.59 -1.80 7.12
N GLN A 46 -2.50 -1.06 6.01
CA GLN A 46 -3.48 -1.16 4.92
C GLN A 46 -3.46 -2.54 4.27
N GLN A 47 -2.29 -3.07 3.94
CA GLN A 47 -2.16 -4.41 3.36
C GLN A 47 -2.69 -5.49 4.30
N ALA A 48 -2.35 -5.42 5.60
CA ALA A 48 -2.84 -6.37 6.59
C ALA A 48 -4.37 -6.31 6.75
N LEU A 49 -4.97 -5.12 6.64
CA LEU A 49 -6.42 -4.96 6.66
C LEU A 49 -7.05 -5.56 5.39
N ALA A 50 -6.51 -5.28 4.22
CA ALA A 50 -6.99 -5.84 2.96
C ALA A 50 -6.97 -7.38 3.00
N GLU A 51 -5.88 -7.96 3.50
CA GLU A 51 -5.76 -9.41 3.64
C GLU A 51 -6.75 -9.98 4.66
N ALA A 52 -6.95 -9.31 5.79
CA ALA A 52 -7.96 -9.72 6.77
C ALA A 52 -9.40 -9.67 6.21
N LEU A 53 -9.70 -8.71 5.33
CA LEU A 53 -10.99 -8.62 4.64
C LEU A 53 -11.13 -9.74 3.59
N ALA A 54 -10.06 -10.00 2.83
CA ALA A 54 -10.05 -11.07 1.83
C ALA A 54 -10.28 -12.44 2.48
N GLN A 55 -9.58 -12.74 3.58
CA GLN A 55 -9.75 -14.00 4.34
C GLN A 55 -11.15 -14.24 4.90
N ARG A 56 -11.94 -13.18 5.09
CA ARG A 56 -13.34 -13.30 5.53
C ARG A 56 -14.29 -13.73 4.42
N ASN A 57 -13.83 -13.76 3.17
CA ASN A 57 -14.62 -14.11 1.98
C ASN A 57 -15.93 -13.30 1.86
N ALA A 58 -15.96 -12.08 2.41
CA ALA A 58 -17.13 -11.19 2.33
C ALA A 58 -17.19 -10.42 0.99
N TYR A 59 -16.08 -10.41 0.25
CA TYR A 59 -15.92 -9.75 -1.02
C TYR A 59 -15.22 -10.70 -1.98
N GLU A 60 -15.65 -10.74 -3.24
CA GLU A 60 -15.02 -11.56 -4.29
C GLU A 60 -13.57 -11.13 -4.56
N PHE A 61 -13.32 -9.81 -4.49
CA PHE A 61 -12.01 -9.26 -4.76
C PHE A 61 -11.69 -8.12 -3.79
N VAL A 62 -10.49 -8.16 -3.20
CA VAL A 62 -9.99 -7.14 -2.29
C VAL A 62 -8.61 -6.69 -2.76
N ILE A 63 -8.46 -5.37 -2.96
CA ILE A 63 -7.18 -4.76 -3.32
C ILE A 63 -6.80 -3.72 -2.27
N SER A 64 -5.58 -3.80 -1.78
CA SER A 64 -4.92 -2.69 -1.11
C SER A 64 -4.40 -1.73 -2.17
N CYS A 65 -4.96 -0.52 -2.24
CA CYS A 65 -4.64 0.44 -3.29
C CYS A 65 -4.04 1.74 -2.72
N VAL A 66 -2.99 2.27 -3.35
CA VAL A 66 -2.40 3.56 -2.98
C VAL A 66 -2.47 4.52 -4.17
N ALA A 67 -3.10 5.68 -3.95
CA ALA A 67 -3.01 6.82 -4.84
C ALA A 67 -1.76 7.64 -4.50
N TYR A 68 -1.00 8.06 -5.50
CA TYR A 68 0.21 8.84 -5.29
C TYR A 68 0.47 9.86 -6.41
N ASP A 69 1.33 10.84 -6.16
CA ASP A 69 1.85 11.70 -7.21
C ASP A 69 3.11 11.06 -7.81
N SER A 70 3.10 10.75 -9.12
CA SER A 70 4.23 10.12 -9.81
C SER A 70 5.50 10.95 -9.81
N ARG A 71 5.40 12.27 -9.59
CA ARG A 71 6.53 13.20 -9.50
C ARG A 71 7.21 13.17 -8.14
N ASN A 72 6.56 12.58 -7.12
CA ASN A 72 7.08 12.53 -5.76
C ASN A 72 8.04 11.35 -5.56
N GLN A 73 9.30 11.54 -5.98
CA GLN A 73 10.34 10.52 -5.85
C GLN A 73 10.64 10.13 -4.41
N ILE A 74 10.52 11.08 -3.47
CA ILE A 74 10.71 10.82 -2.04
C ILE A 74 9.70 9.77 -1.55
N LEU A 75 8.45 9.89 -1.98
CA LEU A 75 7.40 8.93 -1.65
C LEU A 75 7.67 7.56 -2.28
N THR A 76 8.03 7.50 -3.57
CA THR A 76 8.31 6.21 -4.25
C THR A 76 9.49 5.46 -3.64
N GLU A 77 10.50 6.18 -3.16
CA GLU A 77 11.71 5.59 -2.57
C GLU A 77 11.69 5.54 -1.03
N CYS A 78 10.59 5.91 -0.38
CA CYS A 78 10.56 6.09 1.08
C CYS A 78 10.88 4.80 1.88
N LEU A 79 10.75 3.63 1.23
CA LEU A 79 11.02 2.32 1.81
C LEU A 79 12.39 1.73 1.41
N LYS A 80 13.24 2.49 0.72
CA LYS A 80 14.54 2.02 0.23
C LYS A 80 15.47 1.55 1.34
N SER A 81 15.44 2.21 2.50
CA SER A 81 16.19 1.81 3.70
C SER A 81 15.80 0.41 4.21
N MET A 82 14.60 -0.04 3.87
CA MET A 82 14.07 -1.36 4.21
C MET A 82 14.36 -2.44 3.19
N GLY A 83 14.94 -2.08 2.04
CA GLY A 83 15.17 -2.99 0.91
C GLY A 83 14.14 -2.91 -0.21
N VAL A 84 13.06 -2.13 -0.03
CA VAL A 84 12.02 -1.92 -1.05
C VAL A 84 12.39 -0.70 -1.88
N LYS A 85 12.86 -0.88 -3.12
CA LYS A 85 13.40 0.22 -3.93
C LYS A 85 12.30 1.13 -4.45
N ASN A 86 11.21 0.53 -4.91
CA ASN A 86 10.04 1.23 -5.39
C ASN A 86 8.77 0.56 -4.85
N PHE A 87 8.08 1.22 -3.93
CA PHE A 87 6.88 0.60 -3.34
C PHE A 87 5.77 0.33 -4.38
N VAL A 88 5.76 1.06 -5.50
CA VAL A 88 4.77 0.90 -6.57
C VAL A 88 4.83 -0.50 -7.17
N THR A 89 6.03 -1.02 -7.40
CA THR A 89 6.25 -2.32 -8.05
C THR A 89 6.58 -3.42 -7.05
N ASP A 90 7.32 -3.08 -5.99
CA ASP A 90 7.98 -4.08 -5.14
C ASP A 90 7.13 -4.43 -3.92
N TRP A 91 6.22 -3.55 -3.47
CA TRP A 91 5.53 -3.77 -2.19
C TRP A 91 4.58 -4.98 -2.22
N GLY A 92 3.85 -5.14 -3.32
CA GLY A 92 2.88 -6.22 -3.48
C GLY A 92 3.51 -7.62 -3.54
N THR A 93 4.77 -7.74 -3.97
CA THR A 93 5.47 -9.02 -4.11
C THR A 93 5.96 -9.58 -2.77
N LEU A 94 6.00 -8.74 -1.73
CA LEU A 94 6.54 -9.12 -0.42
C LEU A 94 5.59 -9.99 0.39
N PHE A 95 4.31 -10.04 0.04
CA PHE A 95 3.27 -10.65 0.86
C PHE A 95 2.58 -11.79 0.12
N GLU A 96 2.38 -12.88 0.84
CA GLU A 96 1.46 -13.94 0.44
C GLU A 96 0.04 -13.54 0.85
N GLY A 97 -0.96 -13.98 0.10
CA GLY A 97 -2.34 -13.75 0.47
C GLY A 97 -3.31 -13.75 -0.69
N GLN A 98 -4.56 -13.48 -0.34
CA GLN A 98 -5.67 -13.33 -1.29
C GLN A 98 -5.80 -11.89 -1.79
N ALA A 99 -5.50 -10.91 -0.93
CA ALA A 99 -5.56 -9.51 -1.31
C ALA A 99 -4.47 -9.16 -2.31
N LYS A 100 -4.82 -8.38 -3.33
CA LYS A 100 -3.85 -7.80 -4.27
C LYS A 100 -3.36 -6.46 -3.77
N PHE A 101 -2.27 -5.99 -4.35
CA PHE A 101 -1.78 -4.63 -4.18
C PHE A 101 -1.73 -3.94 -5.54
N THR A 102 -2.16 -2.69 -5.60
CA THR A 102 -2.04 -1.87 -6.80
C THR A 102 -1.82 -0.41 -6.43
N THR A 103 -1.38 0.37 -7.41
CA THR A 103 -1.26 1.82 -7.28
C THR A 103 -1.82 2.49 -8.51
N PHE A 104 -2.32 3.71 -8.35
CA PHE A 104 -2.59 4.60 -9.46
C PHE A 104 -2.09 6.00 -9.13
N THR A 105 -1.82 6.79 -10.15
CA THR A 105 -1.34 8.16 -9.95
C THR A 105 -2.51 9.13 -9.87
N HIS A 106 -2.34 10.24 -9.14
CA HIS A 106 -3.33 11.32 -9.15
C HIS A 106 -3.58 11.82 -10.59
N GLN A 107 -2.53 11.88 -11.42
CA GLN A 107 -2.61 12.22 -12.84
C GLN A 107 -3.53 11.26 -13.60
N GLN A 108 -3.35 9.94 -13.43
CA GLN A 108 -4.21 8.93 -14.06
C GLN A 108 -5.66 9.08 -13.63
N TRP A 109 -5.89 9.32 -12.34
CA TRP A 109 -7.24 9.51 -11.82
C TRP A 109 -7.92 10.76 -12.40
N ILE A 110 -7.22 11.89 -12.43
CA ILE A 110 -7.75 13.15 -12.97
C ILE A 110 -8.02 13.03 -14.46
N GLN A 111 -7.09 12.44 -15.21
CA GLN A 111 -7.27 12.17 -16.63
C GLN A 111 -8.53 11.32 -16.86
N TRP A 112 -8.72 10.27 -16.06
CA TRP A 112 -9.90 9.43 -16.15
C TRP A 112 -11.19 10.22 -15.87
N VAL A 113 -11.21 11.07 -14.83
CA VAL A 113 -12.38 11.91 -14.52
C VAL A 113 -12.65 12.88 -15.67
N HIS A 114 -11.62 13.52 -16.23
CA HIS A 114 -11.76 14.43 -17.37
C HIS A 114 -12.36 13.72 -18.59
N GLU A 115 -11.92 12.49 -18.89
CA GLU A 115 -12.43 11.70 -20.02
C GLU A 115 -13.86 11.19 -19.81
N HIS A 116 -14.32 11.05 -18.57
CA HIS A 116 -15.61 10.44 -18.24
C HIS A 116 -16.64 11.42 -17.66
N ASP A 117 -16.30 12.69 -17.44
CA ASP A 117 -17.24 13.75 -17.02
C ASP A 117 -18.09 14.26 -18.19
N SER A 118 -18.88 13.37 -18.76
CA SER A 118 -19.78 13.64 -19.89
C SER A 118 -20.82 14.75 -19.63
N ARG A 119 -21.02 15.15 -18.36
CA ARG A 119 -22.03 16.15 -17.95
C ARG A 119 -21.40 17.43 -17.38
N GLY A 120 -20.07 17.54 -17.35
CA GLY A 120 -19.36 18.70 -16.81
C GLY A 120 -19.61 18.94 -15.32
N MET A 121 -20.01 17.91 -14.56
CA MET A 121 -20.34 18.07 -13.13
C MET A 121 -19.09 18.33 -12.28
N TRP A 122 -17.92 17.93 -12.76
CA TRP A 122 -16.67 17.98 -12.03
C TRP A 122 -15.76 19.13 -12.48
N HIS A 123 -16.24 20.04 -13.33
CA HIS A 123 -15.44 21.13 -13.90
C HIS A 123 -14.74 21.96 -12.82
N ASP A 124 -15.48 22.51 -11.86
CA ASP A 124 -14.91 23.34 -10.78
C ASP A 124 -13.91 22.55 -9.91
N TRP A 125 -14.18 21.25 -9.70
CA TRP A 125 -13.28 20.38 -8.95
C TRP A 125 -11.99 20.10 -9.73
N LEU A 126 -12.07 19.79 -11.02
CA LEU A 126 -10.91 19.61 -11.90
C LEU A 126 -10.06 20.89 -11.94
N ASP A 127 -10.71 22.05 -12.05
CA ASP A 127 -10.07 23.36 -12.01
C ASP A 127 -9.29 23.59 -10.71
N TYR A 128 -9.90 23.27 -9.56
CA TYR A 128 -9.26 23.36 -8.26
C TYR A 128 -8.06 22.40 -8.16
N VAL A 129 -8.23 21.14 -8.58
CA VAL A 129 -7.19 20.11 -8.49
C VAL A 129 -6.00 20.47 -9.37
N ASN A 130 -6.24 20.92 -10.61
CA ASN A 130 -5.19 21.37 -11.53
C ASN A 130 -4.43 22.57 -10.96
N LYS A 131 -5.13 23.55 -10.37
CA LYS A 131 -4.49 24.72 -9.73
C LYS A 131 -3.70 24.34 -8.48
N ARG A 132 -4.20 23.43 -7.64
CA ARG A 132 -3.59 23.08 -6.36
C ARG A 132 -2.37 22.17 -6.51
N TYR A 133 -2.44 21.23 -7.44
CA TYR A 133 -1.46 20.17 -7.58
C TYR A 133 -0.63 20.28 -8.86
N GLU A 134 -0.88 21.30 -9.70
CA GLU A 134 -0.20 21.50 -10.99
C GLU A 134 -0.28 20.22 -11.85
N LEU A 135 -1.49 19.64 -11.94
CA LEU A 135 -1.79 18.39 -12.65
C LEU A 135 -2.37 18.67 -14.03
#